data_AF-V9V5D3-F1
#
_entry.id   AF-V9V5D3-F1
#
_cell.length_a   1.000
_cell.length_b   1.000
_cell.length_c   1.000
_cell.angle_alpha   90.00
_cell.angle_beta   90.00
_cell.angle_gamma   90.00
#
_symmetry.space_group_name_H-M   'P 1'
#
loop_
_entity.id
_entity.type
_entity.pdbx_description
1 polymer ?
#
loop_
_entity_poly.entity_id
_entity_poly.type
_entity_poly.pdbx_seq_one_letter_code
_entity_poly.pdbx_strand_id
1 'polypeptide(L)'
;MLALPSYLWLSRHSIFYFRIVVPDVLRPLFPCAEIRRSLQTRCKREALIRGRELLLQVQRLYTQAFQGVRPCLDALRGGWEAGGKRVASWASWLRQQQLVEMAAAGASWQGQLGANGEVGQGRVAEGSQKLRRASTRASSGQGMGLVPDSPSTSPRFSKVVEECLGQQEQEGVSTKTIDDKRSVASLLVRIIGDMPIDLITRQDARKFRETALKLPPRLNQLSEGQSLEEIIKAATSTISLTTFNNYVKNLTTFFTYAIREGYCERNPFDGLRVKQRGKVSEERSVFTEVDLRRLFSKEVYASASTKKPNQYWLPLLGLYTGARLNELCQLYLDDVVTINGVDCLHIRASRPDQKLKTASSERLVPIHSKLKELGFIEFVQKQRAAGHQRVFPELTCHKKHGYGAAPSKWFTRVREQLGFKDGEGQKDFHSFRHTIADHLKQKGLSEALVGGLLGHQTGGITFSRYGKDFRPEVLSPVVEAVDFDAVGWLQ
;
A
#
# COMPACT_ATOMS: atom_id res chain seq x y z
N MET A 1 -23.84 -9.47 22.82
CA MET A 1 -23.27 -10.67 22.18
C MET A 1 -24.41 -11.58 21.74
N LEU A 2 -24.56 -11.88 20.45
CA LEU A 2 -25.60 -12.81 19.98
C LEU A 2 -25.35 -14.22 20.52
N ALA A 3 -26.36 -14.78 21.20
CA ALA A 3 -26.36 -16.15 21.71
C ALA A 3 -26.13 -17.16 20.58
N LEU A 4 -25.45 -18.28 20.88
CA LEU A 4 -25.32 -19.36 19.91
C LEU A 4 -26.69 -20.01 19.69
N PRO A 5 -27.07 -20.34 18.43
CA PRO A 5 -28.25 -21.15 18.16
C PRO A 5 -28.21 -22.47 18.94
N SER A 6 -29.38 -22.94 19.39
CA SER A 6 -29.51 -24.16 20.20
C SER A 6 -28.94 -25.42 19.54
N TYR A 7 -28.86 -25.44 18.21
CA TYR A 7 -28.29 -26.56 17.45
C TYR A 7 -26.76 -26.53 17.35
N LEU A 8 -26.10 -25.53 17.92
CA LEU A 8 -24.64 -25.42 17.97
C LEU A 8 -24.13 -25.63 19.38
N TRP A 9 -23.13 -26.51 19.50
CA TRP A 9 -22.52 -26.85 20.76
C TRP A 9 -21.00 -26.76 20.67
N LEU A 10 -20.36 -26.08 21.62
CA LEU A 10 -18.91 -25.97 21.69
C LEU A 10 -18.34 -27.07 22.60
N SER A 11 -17.40 -27.86 22.05
CA SER A 11 -16.72 -28.90 22.81
C SER A 11 -15.65 -28.37 23.75
N ARG A 12 -15.25 -29.20 24.73
CA ARG A 12 -14.11 -28.95 25.62
C ARG A 12 -12.78 -28.69 24.88
N HIS A 13 -12.66 -29.14 23.63
CA HIS A 13 -11.50 -28.93 22.76
C HIS A 13 -11.64 -27.70 21.84
N SER A 14 -12.60 -26.81 22.12
CA SER A 14 -12.90 -25.60 21.35
C SER A 14 -13.29 -25.84 19.89
N ILE A 15 -13.78 -27.03 19.57
CA ILE A 15 -14.36 -27.37 18.25
C ILE A 15 -15.88 -27.30 18.33
N PHE A 16 -16.52 -26.65 17.36
CA PHE A 16 -17.97 -26.59 17.27
C PHE A 16 -18.57 -27.89 16.71
N TYR A 17 -19.73 -28.27 17.24
CA TYR A 17 -20.55 -29.39 16.81
C TYR A 17 -21.95 -28.91 16.47
N PHE A 18 -22.55 -29.55 15.47
CA PHE A 18 -23.98 -29.52 15.24
C PHE A 18 -24.65 -30.61 16.09
N ARG A 19 -25.75 -30.25 16.76
CA ARG A 19 -26.51 -31.13 17.65
C ARG A 19 -28.00 -30.85 17.53
N ILE A 20 -28.81 -31.84 17.19
CA ILE A 20 -30.28 -31.71 17.18
C ILE A 20 -30.94 -33.01 17.64
N VAL A 21 -31.98 -32.88 18.46
CA VAL A 21 -32.77 -34.01 18.97
C VAL A 21 -33.75 -34.46 17.89
N VAL A 22 -33.85 -35.76 17.67
CA VAL A 22 -34.87 -36.34 16.77
C VAL A 22 -36.23 -36.32 17.49
N PRO A 23 -37.28 -35.73 16.88
CA PRO A 23 -38.62 -35.70 17.47
C PRO A 23 -39.13 -37.10 17.82
N ASP A 24 -39.86 -37.22 18.93
CA ASP A 24 -40.36 -38.51 19.44
C ASP A 24 -41.14 -39.32 18.38
N VAL A 25 -41.97 -38.62 17.60
CA VAL A 25 -42.80 -39.19 16.52
C VAL A 25 -41.95 -39.83 15.41
N LEU A 26 -40.75 -39.31 15.16
CA LEU A 26 -39.85 -39.82 14.14
C LEU A 26 -38.81 -40.80 14.69
N ARG A 27 -38.66 -40.91 16.02
CA ARG A 27 -37.64 -41.73 16.66
C ARG A 27 -37.61 -43.20 16.20
N PRO A 28 -38.73 -43.88 15.92
CA PRO A 28 -38.71 -45.25 15.39
C PRO A 28 -38.09 -45.38 13.98
N LEU A 29 -38.02 -44.28 13.23
CA LEU A 29 -37.51 -44.25 11.85
C LEU A 29 -36.03 -43.85 11.77
N PHE A 30 -35.44 -43.38 12.87
CA PHE A 30 -34.04 -42.96 12.95
C PHE A 30 -33.23 -43.93 13.82
N PRO A 31 -31.95 -44.17 13.49
CA PRO A 31 -31.08 -45.06 14.27
C PRO A 31 -30.59 -44.42 15.58
N CYS A 32 -30.90 -43.15 15.84
CA CYS A 32 -30.44 -42.42 17.02
C CYS A 32 -31.50 -41.43 17.52
N ALA A 33 -31.48 -41.13 18.83
CA ALA A 33 -32.33 -40.12 19.45
C ALA A 33 -31.82 -38.68 19.21
N GLU A 34 -30.55 -38.53 18.83
CA GLU A 34 -29.89 -37.26 18.60
C GLU A 34 -28.91 -37.36 17.43
N ILE A 35 -28.97 -36.38 16.53
CA ILE A 35 -28.03 -36.23 15.43
C ILE A 35 -26.92 -35.28 15.87
N ARG A 36 -25.68 -35.80 15.92
CA ARG A 36 -24.49 -35.05 16.31
C ARG A 36 -23.38 -35.16 15.26
N ARG A 37 -22.83 -34.03 14.83
CA ARG A 37 -21.75 -33.95 13.82
C ARG A 37 -20.71 -32.88 14.18
N SER A 38 -19.44 -33.19 13.96
CA SER A 38 -18.35 -32.22 14.16
C SER A 38 -18.32 -31.24 13.00
N LEU A 39 -18.27 -29.95 13.30
CA LEU A 39 -18.12 -28.92 12.27
C LEU A 39 -16.66 -28.64 11.93
N GLN A 40 -15.69 -29.35 12.52
CA GLN A 40 -14.25 -29.22 12.25
C GLN A 40 -13.72 -27.77 12.21
N THR A 41 -14.30 -26.89 13.03
CA THR A 41 -13.89 -25.48 13.11
C THR A 41 -13.94 -24.99 14.55
N ARG A 42 -13.02 -24.07 14.87
CA ARG A 42 -13.01 -23.28 16.11
C ARG A 42 -13.61 -21.88 15.90
N CYS A 43 -13.97 -21.53 14.66
CA CYS A 43 -14.50 -20.23 14.29
C CYS A 43 -16.03 -20.22 14.43
N LYS A 44 -16.56 -19.29 15.25
CA LYS A 44 -18.01 -19.14 15.50
C LYS A 44 -18.81 -18.87 14.22
N ARG A 45 -18.30 -18.01 13.33
CA ARG A 45 -18.98 -17.65 12.08
C ARG A 45 -19.05 -18.82 11.11
N GLU A 46 -17.97 -19.57 10.99
CA GLU A 46 -17.91 -20.77 10.17
C GLU A 46 -18.81 -21.88 10.72
N ALA A 47 -18.85 -22.03 12.04
CA ALA A 47 -19.77 -22.96 12.70
C ALA A 47 -21.26 -22.60 12.45
N LEU A 48 -21.59 -21.31 12.42
CA LEU A 48 -22.95 -20.84 12.08
C LEU A 48 -23.35 -21.22 10.65
N ILE A 49 -22.45 -21.03 9.68
CA ILE A 49 -22.71 -21.36 8.26
C ILE A 49 -22.87 -22.88 8.11
N ARG A 50 -21.87 -23.65 8.56
CA ARG A 50 -21.87 -25.12 8.47
C ARG A 50 -23.06 -25.75 9.22
N GLY A 51 -23.42 -25.20 10.38
CA GLY A 51 -24.56 -25.65 11.16
C GLY A 51 -25.92 -25.41 10.49
N ARG A 52 -26.10 -24.28 9.78
CA ARG A 52 -27.33 -24.00 9.02
C ARG A 52 -27.50 -24.95 7.84
N GLU A 53 -26.41 -25.27 7.15
CA GLU A 53 -26.42 -26.25 6.06
C GLU A 53 -26.90 -27.63 6.55
N LEU A 54 -26.34 -28.13 7.65
CA LEU A 54 -26.79 -29.39 8.26
C LEU A 54 -28.24 -29.32 8.76
N LEU A 55 -28.67 -28.18 9.31
CA LEU A 55 -30.05 -28.01 9.76
C LEU A 55 -31.06 -28.21 8.61
N LEU A 56 -30.77 -27.63 7.44
CA LEU A 56 -31.62 -27.79 6.24
C LEU A 56 -31.63 -29.24 5.74
N GLN A 57 -30.48 -29.92 5.75
CA GLN A 57 -30.42 -31.32 5.37
C GLN A 57 -31.22 -32.21 6.34
N VAL A 58 -31.12 -31.97 7.65
CA VAL A 58 -31.91 -32.69 8.66
C VAL A 58 -33.41 -32.42 8.49
N GLN A 59 -33.82 -31.18 8.23
CA GLN A 59 -35.23 -30.87 7.97
C GLN A 59 -35.77 -31.63 6.75
N ARG A 60 -34.98 -31.75 5.66
CA ARG A 60 -35.36 -32.57 4.50
C ARG A 60 -35.52 -34.05 4.87
N LEU A 61 -34.62 -34.58 5.70
CA LEU A 61 -34.74 -35.96 6.20
C LEU A 61 -35.99 -36.16 7.06
N TYR A 62 -36.36 -35.18 7.91
CA TYR A 62 -37.62 -35.24 8.66
C TYR A 62 -38.83 -35.24 7.73
N THR A 63 -38.86 -34.37 6.71
CA THR A 63 -39.96 -34.36 5.72
C THR A 63 -40.07 -35.71 4.99
N GLN A 64 -38.96 -36.32 4.60
CA GLN A 64 -38.96 -37.66 3.99
C GLN A 64 -39.46 -38.73 4.97
N ALA A 65 -39.05 -38.67 6.23
CA ALA A 65 -39.50 -39.57 7.28
C ALA A 65 -41.02 -39.51 7.48
N PHE A 66 -41.59 -38.30 7.47
CA PHE A 66 -43.04 -38.09 7.55
C PHE A 66 -43.80 -38.66 6.34
N GLN A 67 -43.14 -38.80 5.19
CA GLN A 67 -43.68 -39.43 3.98
C GLN A 67 -43.48 -40.96 3.95
N GLY A 68 -43.02 -41.56 5.05
CA GLY A 68 -42.81 -43.01 5.18
C GLY A 68 -41.49 -43.52 4.60
N VAL A 69 -40.61 -42.63 4.14
CA VAL A 69 -39.28 -43.00 3.62
C VAL A 69 -38.30 -43.09 4.79
N ARG A 70 -37.61 -44.22 4.97
CA ARG A 70 -36.56 -44.36 6.00
C ARG A 70 -35.38 -43.42 5.69
N PRO A 71 -35.05 -42.46 6.58
CA PRO A 71 -33.98 -41.50 6.35
C PRO A 71 -32.59 -42.14 6.40
N CYS A 72 -31.70 -41.76 5.49
CA CYS A 72 -30.30 -42.17 5.48
C CYS A 72 -29.42 -41.09 6.10
N LEU A 73 -28.87 -41.33 7.30
CA LEU A 73 -28.00 -40.38 7.99
C LEU A 73 -26.63 -40.18 7.32
N ASP A 74 -26.21 -41.10 6.44
CA ASP A 74 -24.97 -40.96 5.66
C ASP A 74 -25.06 -39.89 4.57
N ALA A 75 -26.28 -39.44 4.26
CA ALA A 75 -26.54 -38.28 3.40
C ALA A 75 -26.25 -36.95 4.11
N LEU A 76 -26.17 -36.94 5.45
CA LEU A 76 -25.76 -35.76 6.22
C LEU A 76 -24.25 -35.59 6.12
N ARG A 77 -23.83 -34.92 5.05
CA ARG A 77 -22.43 -34.55 4.83
C ARG A 77 -22.33 -33.04 4.65
N GLY A 78 -21.37 -32.47 5.36
CA GLY A 78 -20.94 -31.12 5.07
C GLY A 78 -20.00 -31.11 3.88
N GLY A 79 -20.12 -30.14 2.98
CA GLY A 79 -19.15 -29.95 1.89
C GLY A 79 -17.70 -29.79 2.36
N TRP A 80 -17.48 -29.53 3.65
CA TRP A 80 -16.16 -29.45 4.31
C TRP A 80 -15.54 -30.81 4.68
N GLU A 81 -16.31 -31.91 4.65
CA GLU A 81 -15.81 -33.25 5.02
C GLU A 81 -15.06 -33.96 3.88
N ALA A 82 -15.26 -33.52 2.63
CA ALA A 82 -14.47 -33.97 1.48
C ALA A 82 -13.08 -33.33 1.53
N GLY A 83 -12.15 -33.98 2.23
CA GLY A 83 -10.78 -33.50 2.41
C GLY A 83 -10.10 -33.15 1.07
N GLY A 84 -9.87 -31.86 0.84
CA GLY A 84 -9.15 -31.38 -0.33
C GLY A 84 -9.28 -29.87 -0.50
N LYS A 85 -8.15 -29.18 -0.72
CA LYS A 85 -8.06 -27.73 -0.92
C LYS A 85 -9.19 -27.17 -1.83
N ARG A 86 -9.92 -26.18 -1.29
CA ARG A 86 -10.93 -25.27 -1.89
C ARG A 86 -12.36 -25.55 -1.41
N VAL A 87 -12.67 -25.07 -0.21
CA VAL A 87 -14.03 -24.55 0.01
C VAL A 87 -14.08 -23.25 -0.79
N ALA A 88 -14.80 -23.28 -1.92
CA ALA A 88 -15.24 -22.06 -2.60
C ALA A 88 -15.83 -21.16 -1.51
N SER A 89 -15.21 -20.00 -1.27
CA SER A 89 -15.70 -19.12 -0.23
C SER A 89 -17.17 -18.80 -0.51
N TRP A 90 -17.96 -18.59 0.53
CA TRP A 90 -19.35 -18.14 0.40
C TRP A 90 -19.46 -16.92 -0.54
N ALA A 91 -18.42 -16.07 -0.57
CA ALA A 91 -18.24 -14.96 -1.50
C ALA A 91 -18.02 -15.35 -2.98
N SER A 92 -17.52 -16.55 -3.27
CA SER A 92 -17.42 -17.09 -4.64
C SER A 92 -18.78 -17.59 -5.15
N TRP A 93 -19.58 -18.20 -4.27
CA TRP A 93 -20.94 -18.63 -4.57
C TRP A 93 -21.90 -17.43 -4.73
N LEU A 94 -21.82 -16.44 -3.84
CA LEU A 94 -22.54 -15.16 -3.96
C LEU A 94 -22.17 -14.39 -5.22
N ARG A 95 -20.88 -14.38 -5.61
CA ARG A 95 -20.45 -13.78 -6.88
C ARG A 95 -21.03 -14.50 -8.10
N GLN A 96 -21.13 -15.83 -8.04
CA GLN A 96 -21.70 -16.59 -9.15
C GLN A 96 -23.21 -16.34 -9.26
N GLN A 97 -23.92 -16.13 -8.14
CA GLN A 97 -25.31 -15.69 -8.10
C GLN A 97 -25.50 -14.24 -8.59
N GLN A 98 -24.70 -13.28 -8.11
CA GLN A 98 -24.77 -11.88 -8.57
C GLN A 98 -24.42 -11.72 -10.06
N LEU A 99 -23.46 -12.50 -10.59
CA LEU A 99 -23.16 -12.49 -12.02
C LEU A 99 -24.31 -13.07 -12.86
N VAL A 100 -25.04 -14.07 -12.34
CA VAL A 100 -26.24 -14.62 -12.98
C VAL A 100 -27.39 -13.61 -12.94
N GLU A 101 -27.59 -12.88 -11.84
CA GLU A 101 -28.58 -11.81 -11.72
C GLU A 101 -28.25 -10.61 -12.61
N MET A 102 -26.98 -10.22 -12.72
CA MET A 102 -26.53 -9.16 -13.63
C MET A 102 -26.66 -9.56 -15.11
N ALA A 103 -26.40 -10.83 -15.45
CA ALA A 103 -26.64 -11.36 -16.79
C ALA A 103 -28.14 -11.43 -17.12
N ALA A 104 -29.00 -11.73 -16.14
CA ALA A 104 -30.45 -11.69 -16.27
C ALA A 104 -30.98 -10.25 -16.39
N ALA A 105 -30.40 -9.30 -15.65
CA ALA A 105 -30.74 -7.87 -15.72
C ALA A 105 -30.25 -7.19 -17.01
N GLY A 106 -29.18 -7.70 -17.62
CA GLY A 106 -28.69 -7.25 -18.93
C GLY A 106 -29.49 -7.79 -20.13
N ALA A 107 -30.37 -8.77 -19.92
CA ALA A 107 -31.16 -9.41 -20.98
C ALA A 107 -32.53 -8.76 -21.24
N SER A 108 -32.86 -7.62 -20.62
CA SER A 108 -34.14 -6.92 -20.84
C SER A 108 -34.00 -5.63 -21.66
N TRP A 109 -33.34 -5.69 -22.81
CA TRP A 109 -33.42 -4.65 -23.84
C TRP A 109 -33.61 -5.30 -25.21
N GLN A 110 -34.81 -5.80 -25.46
CA GLN A 110 -35.35 -6.01 -26.80
C GLN A 110 -36.88 -5.94 -26.73
N GLY A 111 -37.44 -4.80 -27.15
CA GLY A 111 -38.88 -4.65 -27.26
C GLY A 111 -39.35 -3.21 -27.30
N GLN A 112 -39.04 -2.47 -28.36
CA GLN A 112 -39.96 -1.43 -28.81
C GLN A 112 -40.09 -1.47 -30.33
N LEU A 113 -41.32 -1.84 -30.71
CA LEU A 113 -41.84 -2.00 -32.06
C LEU A 113 -41.85 -0.67 -32.80
N GLY A 114 -41.33 -0.67 -34.03
CA GLY A 114 -41.66 0.28 -35.08
C GLY A 114 -42.31 -0.49 -36.23
N ALA A 115 -43.59 -0.21 -36.48
CA ALA A 115 -44.38 -0.74 -37.57
C ALA A 115 -43.91 -0.18 -38.92
N ASN A 116 -43.76 -1.06 -39.92
CA ASN A 116 -44.13 -0.89 -41.34
C ASN A 116 -43.40 -1.93 -42.19
N GLY A 117 -44.10 -2.56 -43.13
CA GLY A 117 -43.46 -3.27 -44.25
C GLY A 117 -44.05 -4.62 -44.63
N GLU A 118 -45.14 -4.56 -45.39
CA GLU A 118 -45.43 -5.33 -46.60
C GLU A 118 -45.64 -6.87 -46.62
N VAL A 119 -46.63 -7.18 -47.45
CA VAL A 119 -47.24 -8.45 -47.84
C VAL A 119 -46.29 -9.31 -48.67
N GLY A 120 -46.30 -10.63 -48.42
CA GLY A 120 -45.73 -11.63 -49.32
C GLY A 120 -46.29 -13.02 -49.06
N GLN A 121 -47.20 -13.47 -49.93
CA GLN A 121 -47.79 -14.81 -49.94
C GLN A 121 -46.77 -15.89 -50.37
N GLY A 122 -46.84 -17.07 -49.76
CA GLY A 122 -46.12 -18.26 -50.20
C GLY A 122 -46.53 -19.54 -49.46
N ARG A 123 -47.41 -20.33 -50.09
CA ARG A 123 -47.87 -21.70 -49.78
C ARG A 123 -46.74 -22.71 -50.07
N VAL A 124 -46.45 -23.77 -49.29
CA VAL A 124 -46.92 -25.20 -49.24
C VAL A 124 -45.79 -25.92 -48.43
N ALA A 125 -45.93 -26.85 -47.49
CA ALA A 125 -46.42 -28.23 -47.63
C ALA A 125 -46.54 -28.93 -46.26
N GLU A 126 -47.44 -29.91 -46.22
CA GLU A 126 -47.85 -30.76 -45.10
C GLU A 126 -46.80 -31.81 -44.70
N GLY A 127 -46.86 -32.20 -43.42
CA GLY A 127 -46.13 -33.35 -42.89
C GLY A 127 -46.69 -33.77 -41.53
N SER A 128 -47.82 -34.47 -41.56
CA SER A 128 -48.48 -35.07 -40.39
C SER A 128 -47.73 -36.29 -39.86
N GLN A 129 -47.38 -36.34 -38.57
CA GLN A 129 -47.31 -37.62 -37.84
C GLN A 129 -47.59 -37.47 -36.32
N LYS A 130 -48.88 -37.75 -36.02
CA LYS A 130 -49.50 -38.32 -34.81
C LYS A 130 -48.72 -38.34 -33.47
N LEU A 131 -49.17 -37.43 -32.59
CA LEU A 131 -49.59 -37.62 -31.19
C LEU A 131 -49.44 -39.03 -30.55
N ARG A 132 -48.69 -39.08 -29.44
CA ARG A 132 -49.07 -39.85 -28.24
C ARG A 132 -49.09 -38.92 -27.02
N ARG A 133 -50.29 -38.79 -26.43
CA ARG A 133 -50.59 -38.02 -25.22
C ARG A 133 -49.93 -38.66 -23.99
N ALA A 134 -49.25 -37.84 -23.19
CA ALA A 134 -49.14 -38.04 -21.75
C ALA A 134 -49.46 -36.71 -21.07
N SER A 135 -50.60 -36.69 -20.38
CA SER A 135 -51.11 -35.55 -19.61
C SER A 135 -50.41 -35.52 -18.26
N THR A 136 -49.69 -34.43 -17.95
CA THR A 136 -49.37 -34.06 -16.58
C THR A 136 -49.78 -32.62 -16.34
N ARG A 137 -50.87 -32.51 -15.59
CA ARG A 137 -51.50 -31.31 -15.08
C ARG A 137 -50.51 -30.65 -14.09
N ALA A 138 -49.89 -29.56 -14.50
CA ALA A 138 -49.03 -28.75 -13.62
C ALA A 138 -49.92 -27.99 -12.63
N SER A 139 -49.83 -28.34 -11.33
CA SER A 139 -50.39 -27.54 -10.25
C SER A 139 -49.46 -26.37 -9.96
N SER A 140 -50.02 -25.17 -10.01
CA SER A 140 -49.46 -23.90 -9.57
C SER A 140 -48.94 -23.96 -8.13
N GLY A 141 -47.62 -24.10 -7.96
CA GLY A 141 -46.94 -23.77 -6.71
C GLY A 141 -46.40 -22.34 -6.80
N GLN A 142 -46.97 -21.42 -6.03
CA GLN A 142 -46.37 -20.11 -5.78
C GLN A 142 -44.97 -20.32 -5.22
N GLY A 143 -43.95 -19.95 -5.99
CA GLY A 143 -42.57 -19.89 -5.51
C GLY A 143 -42.47 -18.79 -4.44
N MET A 144 -42.23 -19.18 -3.19
CA MET A 144 -41.70 -18.25 -2.20
C MET A 144 -40.37 -17.71 -2.72
N GLY A 145 -40.36 -16.44 -3.12
CA GLY A 145 -39.14 -15.73 -3.48
C GLY A 145 -38.15 -15.80 -2.33
N LEU A 146 -36.91 -16.16 -2.65
CA LEU A 146 -35.79 -16.11 -1.71
C LEU A 146 -35.65 -14.66 -1.23
N VAL A 147 -35.62 -14.47 0.09
CA VAL A 147 -35.22 -13.18 0.68
C VAL A 147 -33.74 -12.96 0.29
N PRO A 148 -33.37 -11.82 -0.34
CA PRO A 148 -31.99 -11.56 -0.70
C PRO A 148 -31.12 -11.52 0.57
N ASP A 149 -29.93 -12.14 0.52
CA ASP A 149 -28.94 -12.06 1.59
C ASP A 149 -28.75 -10.61 2.01
N SER A 150 -28.80 -10.32 3.32
CA SER A 150 -28.65 -8.95 3.80
C SER A 150 -27.34 -8.36 3.27
N PRO A 151 -27.37 -7.19 2.60
CA PRO A 151 -26.16 -6.55 2.09
C PRO A 151 -25.18 -6.34 3.24
N SER A 152 -23.88 -6.43 2.96
CA SER A 152 -22.85 -6.12 3.95
C SER A 152 -23.17 -4.76 4.59
N THR A 153 -23.20 -4.73 5.93
CA THR A 153 -23.38 -3.50 6.70
C THR A 153 -22.09 -2.71 6.82
N SER A 154 -20.97 -3.25 6.32
CA SER A 154 -19.67 -2.59 6.38
C SER A 154 -19.58 -1.47 5.35
N PRO A 155 -18.89 -0.36 5.67
CA PRO A 155 -18.67 0.72 4.71
C PRO A 155 -17.88 0.24 3.48
N ARG A 156 -18.09 0.93 2.36
CA ARG A 156 -17.29 0.75 1.15
C ARG A 156 -15.82 1.08 1.39
N PHE A 157 -14.93 0.40 0.68
CA PHE A 157 -13.50 0.64 0.79
C PHE A 157 -13.11 2.10 0.57
N SER A 158 -13.69 2.77 -0.44
CA SER A 158 -13.48 4.20 -0.69
C SER A 158 -13.79 5.09 0.54
N LYS A 159 -14.90 4.81 1.23
CA LYS A 159 -15.30 5.54 2.44
C LYS A 159 -14.31 5.33 3.58
N VAL A 160 -13.91 4.08 3.82
CA VAL A 160 -12.92 3.75 4.87
C VAL A 160 -11.56 4.39 4.59
N VAL A 161 -11.18 4.50 3.32
CA VAL A 161 -9.95 5.20 2.90
C VAL A 161 -10.02 6.67 3.30
N GLU A 162 -11.10 7.39 2.98
CA GLU A 162 -11.19 8.81 3.33
C GLU A 162 -11.28 9.04 4.85
N GLU A 163 -11.94 8.15 5.62
CA GLU A 163 -11.90 8.19 7.09
C GLU A 163 -10.47 8.02 7.62
N CYS A 164 -9.74 7.02 7.11
CA CYS A 164 -8.35 6.74 7.49
C CYS A 164 -7.39 7.88 7.12
N LEU A 165 -7.57 8.47 5.93
CA LEU A 165 -6.75 9.59 5.45
C LEU A 165 -7.06 10.86 6.24
N GLY A 166 -8.33 11.15 6.54
CA GLY A 166 -8.73 12.29 7.37
C GLY A 166 -8.13 12.22 8.77
N GLN A 167 -8.11 11.05 9.40
CA GLN A 167 -7.42 10.86 10.68
C GLN A 167 -5.90 11.15 10.55
N GLN A 168 -5.25 10.63 9.52
CA GLN A 168 -3.82 10.83 9.32
C GLN A 168 -3.45 12.29 9.03
N GLU A 169 -4.31 13.02 8.32
CA GLU A 169 -4.14 14.46 8.12
C GLU A 169 -4.16 15.21 9.45
N GLN A 170 -5.10 14.87 10.35
CA GLN A 170 -5.17 15.43 11.70
C GLN A 170 -3.94 15.06 12.56
N GLU A 171 -3.39 13.86 12.37
CA GLU A 171 -2.13 13.41 12.99
C GLU A 171 -0.87 14.05 12.37
N GLY A 172 -1.02 14.97 11.40
CA GLY A 172 0.08 15.71 10.81
C GLY A 172 0.85 14.98 9.71
N VAL A 173 0.31 13.88 9.16
CA VAL A 173 0.90 13.20 8.01
C VAL A 173 0.96 14.14 6.81
N SER A 174 2.07 14.10 6.06
CA SER A 174 2.27 15.04 4.96
C SER A 174 1.25 14.87 3.82
N THR A 175 0.81 15.98 3.24
CA THR A 175 -0.10 16.01 2.07
C THR A 175 0.38 15.11 0.94
N LYS A 176 1.69 15.10 0.64
CA LYS A 176 2.29 14.18 -0.34
C LYS A 176 2.02 12.72 0.01
N THR A 177 2.23 12.32 1.26
CA THR A 177 2.00 10.94 1.71
C THR A 177 0.52 10.56 1.64
N ILE A 178 -0.38 11.49 1.94
CA ILE A 178 -1.82 11.29 1.80
C ILE A 178 -2.19 11.07 0.33
N ASP A 179 -1.71 11.94 -0.57
CA ASP A 179 -1.94 11.81 -2.02
C ASP A 179 -1.41 10.49 -2.58
N ASP A 180 -0.21 10.06 -2.15
CA ASP A 180 0.38 8.78 -2.55
C ASP A 180 -0.48 7.60 -2.08
N LYS A 181 -1.01 7.64 -0.84
CA LYS A 181 -1.91 6.61 -0.31
C LYS A 181 -3.25 6.60 -1.04
N ARG A 182 -3.86 7.77 -1.27
CA ARG A 182 -5.11 7.94 -2.04
C ARG A 182 -4.97 7.37 -3.45
N SER A 183 -3.87 7.69 -4.14
CA SER A 183 -3.61 7.19 -5.50
C SER A 183 -3.58 5.66 -5.56
N VAL A 184 -2.99 5.00 -4.55
CA VAL A 184 -2.96 3.54 -4.47
C VAL A 184 -4.35 2.96 -4.17
N ALA A 185 -5.14 3.61 -3.30
CA ALA A 185 -6.52 3.21 -3.03
C ALA A 185 -7.40 3.31 -4.29
N SER A 186 -7.30 4.42 -5.02
CA SER A 186 -8.01 4.60 -6.31
C SER A 186 -7.61 3.54 -7.32
N LEU A 187 -6.33 3.14 -7.35
CA LEU A 187 -5.88 2.05 -8.21
C LEU A 187 -6.52 0.70 -7.83
N LEU A 188 -6.63 0.40 -6.53
CA LEU A 188 -7.32 -0.81 -6.08
C LEU A 188 -8.78 -0.80 -6.54
N VAL A 189 -9.50 0.29 -6.28
CA VAL A 189 -10.90 0.48 -6.71
C VAL A 189 -11.04 0.31 -8.23
N ARG A 190 -10.09 0.84 -9.03
CA ARG A 190 -10.09 0.68 -10.48
C ARG A 190 -9.92 -0.77 -10.94
N ILE A 191 -9.24 -1.62 -10.16
CA ILE A 191 -8.97 -3.03 -10.53
C ILE A 191 -10.08 -3.99 -10.07
N ILE A 192 -10.62 -3.79 -8.87
CA ILE A 192 -11.55 -4.73 -8.24
C ILE A 192 -12.97 -4.17 -8.05
N GLY A 193 -13.18 -2.88 -8.32
CA GLY A 193 -14.41 -2.16 -8.01
C GLY A 193 -14.45 -1.62 -6.58
N ASP A 194 -15.34 -0.67 -6.32
CA ASP A 194 -15.59 -0.17 -4.95
C ASP A 194 -16.68 -1.01 -4.29
N MET A 195 -16.28 -1.82 -3.31
CA MET A 195 -17.16 -2.74 -2.59
C MET A 195 -16.98 -2.59 -1.08
N PRO A 196 -17.96 -3.07 -0.27
CA PRO A 196 -17.80 -3.17 1.18
C PRO A 196 -16.47 -3.80 1.57
N ILE A 197 -15.76 -3.18 2.51
CA ILE A 197 -14.37 -3.55 2.81
C ILE A 197 -14.21 -4.99 3.35
N ASP A 198 -15.24 -5.51 4.00
CA ASP A 198 -15.30 -6.88 4.52
C ASP A 198 -15.49 -7.94 3.43
N LEU A 199 -15.94 -7.54 2.24
CA LEU A 199 -16.08 -8.41 1.07
C LEU A 199 -14.79 -8.51 0.25
N ILE A 200 -13.79 -7.65 0.51
CA ILE A 200 -12.50 -7.71 -0.20
C ILE A 200 -11.70 -8.91 0.31
N THR A 201 -11.47 -9.88 -0.57
CA THR A 201 -10.85 -11.16 -0.24
C THR A 201 -9.38 -11.26 -0.65
N ARG A 202 -8.73 -12.34 -0.24
CA ARG A 202 -7.37 -12.68 -0.70
C ARG A 202 -7.28 -12.86 -2.22
N GLN A 203 -8.36 -13.28 -2.88
CA GLN A 203 -8.39 -13.43 -4.33
C GLN A 203 -8.34 -12.07 -5.03
N ASP A 204 -9.04 -11.07 -4.47
CA ASP A 204 -9.04 -9.70 -5.00
C ASP A 204 -7.66 -9.06 -4.82
N ALA A 205 -6.99 -9.31 -3.68
CA ALA A 205 -5.60 -8.89 -3.48
C ALA A 205 -4.63 -9.58 -4.46
N ARG A 206 -4.85 -10.87 -4.81
CA ARG A 206 -4.06 -11.55 -5.87
C ARG A 206 -4.30 -10.93 -7.24
N LYS A 207 -5.55 -10.64 -7.60
CA LYS A 207 -5.90 -9.92 -8.83
C LYS A 207 -5.19 -8.57 -8.88
N PHE A 208 -5.24 -7.79 -7.79
CA PHE A 208 -4.48 -6.55 -7.67
C PHE A 208 -2.98 -6.75 -7.92
N ARG A 209 -2.37 -7.77 -7.31
CA ARG A 209 -0.94 -8.08 -7.53
C ARG A 209 -0.63 -8.38 -8.99
N GLU A 210 -1.40 -9.27 -9.61
CA GLU A 210 -1.19 -9.72 -10.99
C GLU A 210 -1.37 -8.58 -12.00
N THR A 211 -2.31 -7.67 -11.75
CA THR A 211 -2.53 -6.48 -12.58
C THR A 211 -1.47 -5.42 -12.31
N ALA A 212 -1.23 -5.06 -11.04
CA ALA A 212 -0.34 -3.96 -10.68
C ALA A 212 1.10 -4.16 -11.16
N LEU A 213 1.63 -5.38 -11.09
CA LEU A 213 2.98 -5.70 -11.57
C LEU A 213 3.14 -5.57 -13.10
N LYS A 214 2.04 -5.50 -13.85
CA LYS A 214 2.04 -5.31 -15.31
C LYS A 214 1.81 -3.85 -15.70
N LEU A 215 1.52 -2.97 -14.74
CA LEU A 215 1.26 -1.57 -15.04
C LEU A 215 2.56 -0.80 -15.28
N PRO A 216 2.53 0.19 -16.19
CA PRO A 216 3.66 1.09 -16.39
C PRO A 216 3.89 2.00 -15.19
N PRO A 217 5.11 2.52 -15.01
CA PRO A 217 5.37 3.58 -14.05
C PRO A 217 4.59 4.85 -14.40
N ARG A 218 4.32 5.69 -13.38
CA ARG A 218 3.63 6.99 -13.53
C ARG A 218 2.24 6.90 -14.18
N LEU A 219 1.43 5.95 -13.72
CA LEU A 219 0.05 5.74 -14.18
C LEU A 219 -0.80 7.01 -14.17
N ASN A 220 -0.53 7.94 -13.24
CA ASN A 220 -1.21 9.23 -13.12
C ASN A 220 -0.91 10.22 -14.26
N GLN A 221 0.01 9.90 -15.18
CA GLN A 221 0.32 10.69 -16.37
C GLN A 221 -0.37 10.16 -17.64
N LEU A 222 -1.11 9.05 -17.53
CA LEU A 222 -1.88 8.48 -18.63
C LEU A 222 -3.27 9.13 -18.70
N SER A 223 -3.84 9.19 -19.91
CA SER A 223 -5.14 9.82 -20.15
C SER A 223 -6.27 9.15 -19.36
N GLU A 224 -7.16 9.97 -18.82
CA GLU A 224 -8.38 9.50 -18.15
C GLU A 224 -9.28 8.79 -19.18
N GLY A 225 -9.76 7.59 -18.83
CA GLY A 225 -10.72 6.83 -19.64
C GLY A 225 -10.18 5.58 -20.35
N GLN A 226 -8.85 5.40 -20.46
CA GLN A 226 -8.30 4.16 -21.03
C GLN A 226 -8.55 2.96 -20.11
N SER A 227 -8.85 1.80 -20.69
CA SER A 227 -8.96 0.56 -19.91
C SER A 227 -7.58 0.16 -19.37
N LEU A 228 -7.54 -0.53 -18.22
CA LEU A 228 -6.28 -1.05 -17.68
C LEU A 228 -5.61 -2.04 -18.65
N GLU A 229 -6.41 -2.75 -19.46
CA GLU A 229 -5.93 -3.72 -20.42
C GLU A 229 -5.17 -3.06 -21.58
N GLU A 230 -5.70 -1.96 -22.12
CA GLU A 230 -5.01 -1.16 -23.15
C GLU A 230 -3.72 -0.56 -22.62
N ILE A 231 -3.74 -0.05 -21.39
CA ILE A 231 -2.54 0.52 -20.73
C ILE A 231 -1.45 -0.55 -20.57
N ILE A 232 -1.81 -1.74 -20.11
CA ILE A 232 -0.86 -2.85 -19.95
C ILE A 232 -0.31 -3.28 -21.31
N LYS A 233 -1.16 -3.33 -22.35
CA LYS A 233 -0.74 -3.71 -23.70
C LYS A 233 0.22 -2.69 -24.32
N ALA A 234 0.04 -1.40 -24.03
CA ALA A 234 0.89 -0.32 -24.51
C ALA A 234 2.16 -0.08 -23.65
N ALA A 235 2.28 -0.75 -22.50
CA ALA A 235 3.37 -0.51 -21.56
C ALA A 235 4.71 -1.03 -22.10
N THR A 236 5.70 -0.13 -22.22
CA THR A 236 7.08 -0.48 -22.60
C THR A 236 7.94 -0.89 -21.41
N SER A 237 7.54 -0.50 -20.21
CA SER A 237 8.18 -0.84 -18.94
C SER A 237 7.12 -1.01 -17.86
N THR A 238 7.47 -1.66 -16.75
CA THR A 238 6.57 -1.91 -15.63
C THR A 238 7.09 -1.29 -14.34
N ILE A 239 6.22 -1.16 -13.34
CA ILE A 239 6.62 -0.69 -12.01
C ILE A 239 7.69 -1.60 -11.40
N SER A 240 8.60 -1.00 -10.62
CA SER A 240 9.58 -1.78 -9.85
C SER A 240 8.93 -2.56 -8.70
N LEU A 241 9.61 -3.60 -8.21
CA LEU A 241 9.18 -4.34 -7.02
C LEU A 241 9.09 -3.45 -5.78
N THR A 242 9.95 -2.43 -5.67
CA THR A 242 9.89 -1.44 -4.58
C THR A 242 8.58 -0.66 -4.62
N THR A 243 8.19 -0.17 -5.79
CA THR A 243 6.90 0.51 -5.99
C THR A 243 5.73 -0.40 -5.65
N PHE A 244 5.75 -1.65 -6.13
CA PHE A 244 4.71 -2.62 -5.78
C PHE A 244 4.63 -2.88 -4.27
N ASN A 245 5.77 -3.06 -3.60
CA ASN A 245 5.80 -3.26 -2.15
C ASN A 245 5.31 -2.04 -1.36
N ASN A 246 5.52 -0.83 -1.88
CA ASN A 246 4.93 0.40 -1.35
C ASN A 246 3.41 0.44 -1.54
N TYR A 247 2.88 -0.05 -2.66
CA TYR A 247 1.43 -0.18 -2.84
C TYR A 247 0.83 -1.13 -1.80
N VAL A 248 1.42 -2.31 -1.62
CA VAL A 248 1.00 -3.28 -0.60
C VAL A 248 1.09 -2.66 0.81
N LYS A 249 2.13 -1.87 1.11
CA LYS A 249 2.25 -1.15 2.39
C LYS A 249 1.08 -0.17 2.61
N ASN A 250 0.74 0.62 1.60
CA ASN A 250 -0.35 1.59 1.70
C ASN A 250 -1.69 0.88 1.88
N LEU A 251 -1.97 -0.15 1.08
CA LEU A 251 -3.20 -0.93 1.20
C LEU A 251 -3.33 -1.63 2.55
N THR A 252 -2.23 -2.21 3.05
CA THR A 252 -2.19 -2.78 4.41
C THR A 252 -2.55 -1.75 5.47
N THR A 253 -2.17 -0.48 5.30
CA THR A 253 -2.51 0.58 6.27
C THR A 253 -4.01 0.77 6.39
N PHE A 254 -4.74 0.79 5.27
CA PHE A 254 -6.20 0.93 5.26
C PHE A 254 -6.91 -0.26 5.88
N PHE A 255 -6.48 -1.49 5.58
CA PHE A 255 -7.07 -2.69 6.18
C PHE A 255 -6.73 -2.83 7.67
N THR A 256 -5.55 -2.40 8.11
CA THR A 256 -5.23 -2.34 9.55
C THR A 256 -6.13 -1.35 10.28
N TYR A 257 -6.36 -0.17 9.69
CA TYR A 257 -7.34 0.79 10.22
C TYR A 257 -8.74 0.16 10.29
N ALA A 258 -9.21 -0.45 9.19
CA ALA A 258 -10.51 -1.08 9.11
C ALA A 258 -10.72 -2.19 10.15
N ILE A 259 -9.69 -2.99 10.46
CA ILE A 259 -9.74 -4.01 11.51
C ILE A 259 -9.91 -3.36 12.89
N ARG A 260 -9.17 -2.27 13.17
CA ARG A 260 -9.25 -1.54 14.44
C ARG A 260 -10.64 -0.94 14.66
N GLU A 261 -11.25 -0.39 13.61
CA GLU A 261 -12.61 0.15 13.64
C GLU A 261 -13.71 -0.93 13.57
N GLY A 262 -13.33 -2.21 13.45
CA GLY A 262 -14.27 -3.33 13.39
C GLY A 262 -15.00 -3.50 12.06
N TYR A 263 -14.57 -2.82 11.00
CA TYR A 263 -15.17 -2.91 9.66
C TYR A 263 -14.81 -4.20 8.91
N CYS A 264 -13.70 -4.86 9.27
CA CYS A 264 -13.37 -6.19 8.74
C CYS A 264 -12.51 -7.00 9.71
N GLU A 265 -12.44 -8.31 9.53
CA GLU A 265 -11.73 -9.21 10.46
C GLU A 265 -10.27 -9.47 10.05
N ARG A 266 -9.91 -9.25 8.78
CA ARG A 266 -8.64 -9.69 8.21
C ARG A 266 -8.14 -8.73 7.13
N ASN A 267 -6.83 -8.68 6.99
CA ASN A 267 -6.18 -7.92 5.93
C ASN A 267 -5.85 -8.85 4.73
N PRO A 268 -6.49 -8.66 3.56
CA PRO A 268 -6.25 -9.49 2.39
C PRO A 268 -4.87 -9.26 1.75
N PHE A 269 -4.19 -8.15 2.06
CA PHE A 269 -2.86 -7.78 1.57
C PHE A 269 -1.70 -8.26 2.47
N ASP A 270 -1.99 -8.92 3.60
CA ASP A 270 -0.95 -9.39 4.51
C ASP A 270 -0.01 -10.43 3.85
N GLY A 271 1.31 -10.28 4.02
CA GLY A 271 2.30 -11.15 3.38
C GLY A 271 2.28 -11.14 1.84
N LEU A 272 1.71 -10.11 1.19
CA LEU A 272 1.66 -10.01 -0.28
C LEU A 272 2.89 -9.33 -0.91
N ARG A 273 3.76 -8.74 -0.08
CA ARG A 273 5.02 -8.13 -0.54
C ARG A 273 5.91 -9.18 -1.21
N VAL A 274 6.56 -8.78 -2.29
CA VAL A 274 7.48 -9.62 -3.05
C VAL A 274 8.89 -9.42 -2.50
N LYS A 275 9.57 -10.52 -2.18
CA LYS A 275 11.00 -10.47 -1.81
C LYS A 275 11.81 -10.02 -3.02
N GLN A 276 12.63 -9.00 -2.84
CA GLN A 276 13.65 -8.62 -3.81
C GLN A 276 14.82 -9.60 -3.71
N ARG A 277 15.34 -10.04 -4.85
CA ARG A 277 16.57 -10.84 -4.94
C ARG A 277 17.70 -9.87 -5.26
N GLY A 278 18.68 -9.75 -4.36
CA GLY A 278 19.78 -8.77 -4.43
C GLY A 278 20.13 -8.28 -3.04
N LYS A 279 21.37 -7.85 -2.82
CA LYS A 279 21.70 -7.19 -1.55
C LYS A 279 21.13 -5.78 -1.56
N VAL A 280 20.50 -5.35 -0.48
CA VAL A 280 20.06 -3.94 -0.31
C VAL A 280 21.22 -2.95 -0.50
N SER A 281 22.47 -3.39 -0.29
CA SER A 281 23.67 -2.60 -0.57
C SER A 281 23.91 -2.36 -2.07
N GLU A 282 23.51 -3.28 -2.94
CA GLU A 282 23.66 -3.17 -4.41
C GLU A 282 22.66 -2.17 -5.02
N GLU A 283 21.59 -1.84 -4.30
CA GLU A 283 20.62 -0.81 -4.69
C GLU A 283 21.08 0.62 -4.32
N ARG A 284 22.17 0.77 -3.55
CA ARG A 284 22.63 2.08 -3.08
C ARG A 284 23.56 2.73 -4.10
N SER A 285 23.11 3.85 -4.64
CA SER A 285 23.89 4.69 -5.52
C SER A 285 24.87 5.56 -4.72
N VAL A 286 26.05 5.03 -4.45
CA VAL A 286 27.17 5.79 -3.86
C VAL A 286 27.94 6.49 -4.99
N PHE A 287 28.33 7.74 -4.80
CA PHE A 287 29.32 8.39 -5.65
C PHE A 287 30.71 7.82 -5.35
N THR A 288 31.38 7.30 -6.38
CA THR A 288 32.81 7.02 -6.37
C THR A 288 33.59 8.33 -6.46
N GLU A 289 34.89 8.29 -6.12
CA GLU A 289 35.75 9.47 -6.26
C GLU A 289 35.80 9.99 -7.70
N VAL A 290 35.78 9.09 -8.70
CA VAL A 290 35.72 9.48 -10.12
C VAL A 290 34.43 10.24 -10.43
N ASP A 291 33.30 9.82 -9.86
CA ASP A 291 32.04 10.56 -10.02
C ASP A 291 32.12 11.93 -9.36
N LEU A 292 32.70 12.02 -8.16
CA LEU A 292 32.82 13.28 -7.43
C LEU A 292 33.74 14.26 -8.17
N ARG A 293 34.90 13.80 -8.64
CA ARG A 293 35.81 14.60 -9.49
C ARG A 293 35.10 15.14 -10.72
N ARG A 294 34.29 14.31 -11.37
CA ARG A 294 33.51 14.72 -12.54
C ARG A 294 32.38 15.69 -12.17
N LEU A 295 31.76 15.52 -11.02
CA LEU A 295 30.67 16.38 -10.52
C LEU A 295 31.17 17.76 -10.10
N PHE A 296 32.35 17.82 -9.46
CA PHE A 296 32.96 19.06 -8.96
C PHE A 296 33.99 19.65 -9.94
N SER A 297 34.03 19.21 -11.20
CA SER A 297 34.93 19.79 -12.21
C SER A 297 34.48 21.21 -12.61
N LYS A 298 35.44 22.08 -12.96
CA LYS A 298 35.17 23.48 -13.33
C LYS A 298 34.20 23.65 -14.51
N GLU A 299 34.19 22.70 -15.43
CA GLU A 299 33.33 22.75 -16.63
C GLU A 299 31.85 22.60 -16.29
N VAL A 300 31.55 21.98 -15.14
CA VAL A 300 30.20 21.55 -14.77
C VAL A 300 29.72 22.26 -13.51
N TYR A 301 30.62 22.52 -12.57
CA TYR A 301 30.28 23.07 -11.26
C TYR A 301 30.18 24.60 -11.32
N ALA A 302 29.00 25.11 -10.95
CA ALA A 302 28.71 26.55 -11.01
C ALA A 302 29.54 27.33 -9.99
N SER A 303 30.04 28.52 -10.33
CA SER A 303 30.73 29.40 -9.37
C SER A 303 29.80 29.90 -8.24
N ALA A 304 30.39 30.17 -7.06
CA ALA A 304 29.73 30.84 -5.94
C ALA A 304 29.18 32.24 -6.29
N SER A 305 29.75 32.91 -7.29
CA SER A 305 29.36 34.25 -7.75
C SER A 305 28.17 34.28 -8.72
N THR A 306 27.51 33.13 -8.95
CA THR A 306 26.33 33.06 -9.81
C THR A 306 25.07 33.61 -9.12
N LYS A 307 24.04 33.94 -9.91
CA LYS A 307 22.71 34.36 -9.41
C LYS A 307 21.98 33.27 -8.60
N LYS A 308 22.53 32.06 -8.51
CA LYS A 308 21.93 30.88 -7.88
C LYS A 308 22.95 30.21 -6.96
N PRO A 309 23.34 30.86 -5.84
CA PRO A 309 24.36 30.33 -4.94
C PRO A 309 24.01 28.94 -4.38
N ASN A 310 22.72 28.57 -4.31
CA ASN A 310 22.31 27.21 -3.97
C ASN A 310 22.94 26.13 -4.88
N GLN A 311 23.23 26.43 -6.15
CA GLN A 311 23.81 25.46 -7.09
C GLN A 311 25.28 25.17 -6.77
N TYR A 312 26.00 26.14 -6.20
CA TYR A 312 27.37 25.96 -5.73
C TYR A 312 27.41 25.32 -4.33
N TRP A 313 26.57 25.76 -3.40
CA TRP A 313 26.69 25.32 -2.02
C TRP A 313 26.00 23.99 -1.71
N LEU A 314 24.85 23.69 -2.34
CA LEU A 314 24.08 22.50 -1.96
C LEU A 314 24.86 21.18 -2.19
N PRO A 315 25.54 20.94 -3.33
CA PRO A 315 26.30 19.70 -3.49
C PRO A 315 27.49 19.59 -2.53
N LEU A 316 28.21 20.69 -2.26
CA LEU A 316 29.29 20.75 -1.26
C LEU A 316 28.76 20.44 0.15
N LEU A 317 27.69 21.11 0.56
CA LEU A 317 27.03 20.83 1.84
C LEU A 317 26.53 19.39 1.89
N GLY A 318 25.97 18.88 0.80
CA GLY A 318 25.56 17.48 0.67
C GLY A 318 26.71 16.51 0.94
N LEU A 319 27.87 16.74 0.31
CA LEU A 319 29.07 15.91 0.40
C LEU A 319 29.72 15.90 1.79
N TYR A 320 29.69 17.02 2.52
CA TYR A 320 30.38 17.13 3.82
C TYR A 320 29.45 17.02 5.03
N THR A 321 28.13 17.01 4.85
CA THR A 321 27.16 16.91 5.97
C THR A 321 26.25 15.69 5.90
N GLY A 322 25.99 15.17 4.69
CA GLY A 322 25.04 14.07 4.47
C GLY A 322 23.59 14.45 4.77
N ALA A 323 23.32 15.74 4.94
CA ALA A 323 21.98 16.26 5.15
C ALA A 323 21.09 16.04 3.93
N ARG A 324 19.78 15.87 4.17
CA ARG A 324 18.84 15.74 3.05
C ARG A 324 18.72 17.07 2.32
N LEU A 325 18.47 17.03 1.02
CA LEU A 325 18.38 18.24 0.19
C LEU A 325 17.48 19.33 0.80
N ASN A 326 16.25 18.97 1.19
CA ASN A 326 15.33 19.96 1.77
C ASN A 326 15.77 20.46 3.16
N GLU A 327 16.53 19.68 3.93
CA GLU A 327 17.11 20.14 5.20
C GLU A 327 18.09 21.30 4.94
N LEU A 328 18.91 21.21 3.89
CA LEU A 328 19.83 22.25 3.48
C LEU A 328 19.12 23.45 2.83
N CYS A 329 18.14 23.20 1.96
CA CYS A 329 17.43 24.26 1.25
C CYS A 329 16.59 25.17 2.17
N GLN A 330 16.12 24.66 3.30
CA GLN A 330 15.22 25.38 4.21
C GLN A 330 15.94 26.08 5.37
N LEU A 331 17.28 26.12 5.36
CA LEU A 331 18.08 26.75 6.41
C LEU A 331 17.80 28.25 6.47
N TYR A 332 17.49 28.72 7.68
CA TYR A 332 17.56 30.12 8.04
C TYR A 332 18.99 30.50 8.43
N LEU A 333 19.31 31.79 8.39
CA LEU A 333 20.65 32.26 8.81
C LEU A 333 20.92 32.02 10.30
N ASP A 334 19.89 31.89 11.13
CA ASP A 334 19.99 31.55 12.55
C ASP A 334 20.02 30.02 12.80
N ASP A 335 19.96 29.20 11.75
CA ASP A 335 20.27 27.78 11.81
C ASP A 335 21.78 27.52 11.64
N VAL A 336 22.56 28.53 11.24
CA VAL A 336 24.03 28.49 11.27
C VAL A 336 24.49 29.06 12.61
N VAL A 337 24.93 28.18 13.51
CA VAL A 337 25.17 28.51 14.92
C VAL A 337 26.56 28.05 15.37
N THR A 338 27.12 28.71 16.38
CA THR A 338 28.35 28.27 17.03
C THR A 338 28.02 27.76 18.42
N ILE A 339 28.32 26.49 18.69
CA ILE A 339 28.07 25.83 19.98
C ILE A 339 29.41 25.39 20.55
N ASN A 340 29.78 25.90 21.73
CA ASN A 340 31.07 25.63 22.38
C ASN A 340 32.29 25.81 21.45
N GLY A 341 32.26 26.84 20.59
CA GLY A 341 33.32 27.11 19.62
C GLY A 341 33.28 26.26 18.34
N VAL A 342 32.28 25.38 18.18
CA VAL A 342 32.09 24.57 16.95
C VAL A 342 30.96 25.17 16.12
N ASP A 343 31.28 25.62 14.91
CA ASP A 343 30.26 26.06 13.94
C ASP A 343 29.46 24.85 13.43
N CYS A 344 28.14 24.98 13.44
CA CYS A 344 27.19 23.92 13.15
C CYS A 344 26.05 24.41 12.26
N LEU A 345 25.47 23.47 11.51
CA LEU A 345 24.13 23.58 10.97
C LEU A 345 23.14 22.95 11.96
N HIS A 346 22.17 23.72 12.42
CA HIS A 346 21.06 23.24 13.21
C HIS A 346 19.93 22.78 12.29
N ILE A 347 19.89 21.48 12.02
CA ILE A 347 18.81 20.88 11.23
C ILE A 347 17.60 20.74 12.14
N ARG A 348 16.57 21.55 11.92
CA ARG A 348 15.33 21.58 12.73
C ARG A 348 14.10 21.92 11.90
N ALA A 349 12.92 21.77 12.50
CA ALA A 349 11.64 22.25 11.96
C ALA A 349 10.95 23.19 12.95
N SER A 350 11.63 24.27 13.32
CA SER A 350 11.15 25.23 14.33
C SER A 350 10.14 26.25 13.79
N ARG A 351 9.99 26.34 12.46
CA ARG A 351 9.15 27.31 11.76
C ARG A 351 8.13 26.60 10.85
N PRO A 352 6.97 27.21 10.56
CA PRO A 352 5.89 26.57 9.78
C PRO A 352 6.28 26.08 8.38
N ASP A 353 7.30 26.69 7.78
CA ASP A 353 7.80 26.38 6.45
C ASP A 353 9.04 25.48 6.45
N GLN A 354 9.50 25.04 7.62
CA GLN A 354 10.52 24.01 7.78
C GLN A 354 9.89 22.64 8.02
N LYS A 355 10.45 21.60 7.41
CA LYS A 355 9.97 20.23 7.57
C LYS A 355 11.11 19.25 7.66
N LEU A 356 11.00 18.35 8.63
CA LEU A 356 11.86 17.18 8.77
C LEU A 356 11.11 15.90 8.41
N LYS A 357 11.86 14.88 7.98
CA LYS A 357 11.29 13.58 7.57
C LYS A 357 10.79 12.78 8.79
N THR A 358 11.51 12.87 9.90
CA THR A 358 11.24 12.20 11.18
C THR A 358 11.73 13.08 12.32
N ALA A 359 11.24 12.84 13.55
CA ALA A 359 11.72 13.53 14.74
C ALA A 359 13.24 13.35 14.94
N SER A 360 13.76 12.15 14.68
CA SER A 360 15.21 11.85 14.75
C SER A 360 16.08 12.58 13.72
N SER A 361 15.48 13.36 12.82
CA SER A 361 16.23 14.15 11.84
C SER A 361 16.71 15.47 12.43
N GLU A 362 16.13 15.92 13.54
CA GLU A 362 16.58 17.12 14.25
C GLU A 362 17.94 16.86 14.89
N ARG A 363 18.92 17.72 14.62
CA ARG A 363 20.31 17.55 15.09
C ARG A 363 21.17 18.78 14.81
N LEU A 364 22.30 18.87 15.51
CA LEU A 364 23.42 19.75 15.16
C LEU A 364 24.41 18.98 14.29
N VAL A 365 24.81 19.57 13.17
CA VAL A 365 25.83 19.01 12.27
C VAL A 365 27.02 19.96 12.22
N PRO A 366 28.19 19.60 12.75
CA PRO A 366 29.40 20.41 12.63
C PRO A 366 29.73 20.75 11.17
N ILE A 367 30.18 21.97 10.93
CA ILE A 367 30.61 22.44 9.61
C ILE A 367 32.06 22.03 9.40
N HIS A 368 32.28 21.19 8.39
CA HIS A 368 33.61 20.70 8.01
C HIS A 368 34.56 21.86 7.66
N SER A 369 35.83 21.74 8.06
CA SER A 369 36.94 22.63 7.70
C SER A 369 37.01 22.98 6.20
N LYS A 370 36.79 22.02 5.29
CA LYS A 370 36.77 22.25 3.83
C LYS A 370 35.65 23.19 3.38
N LEU A 371 34.49 23.16 4.02
CA LEU A 371 33.42 24.12 3.74
C LEU A 371 33.80 25.53 4.22
N LYS A 372 34.53 25.63 5.33
CA LYS A 372 35.04 26.91 5.84
C LYS A 372 36.12 27.46 4.92
N GLU A 373 37.06 26.63 4.47
CA GLU A 373 38.10 26.96 3.50
C GLU A 373 37.51 27.50 2.18
N LEU A 374 36.41 26.91 1.71
CA LEU A 374 35.68 27.36 0.52
C LEU A 374 34.88 28.66 0.73
N GLY A 375 34.79 29.17 1.96
CA GLY A 375 34.16 30.46 2.25
C GLY A 375 32.68 30.38 2.65
N PHE A 376 32.21 29.25 3.19
CA PHE A 376 30.78 29.08 3.52
C PHE A 376 30.32 30.04 4.62
N ILE A 377 31.16 30.28 5.62
CA ILE A 377 30.83 31.17 6.74
C ILE A 377 30.72 32.62 6.26
N GLU A 378 31.65 33.04 5.41
CA GLU A 378 31.68 34.35 4.75
C GLU A 378 30.46 34.52 3.85
N PHE A 379 30.06 33.47 3.14
CA PHE A 379 28.82 33.47 2.36
C PHE A 379 27.60 33.71 3.24
N VAL A 380 27.46 33.00 4.37
CA VAL A 380 26.35 33.19 5.32
C VAL A 380 26.36 34.61 5.90
N GLN A 381 27.54 35.15 6.23
CA GLN A 381 27.68 36.53 6.70
C GLN A 381 27.25 37.56 5.65
N LYS A 382 27.60 37.35 4.37
CA LYS A 382 27.14 38.20 3.26
C LYS A 382 25.62 38.17 3.12
N GLN A 383 24.99 37.00 3.25
CA GLN A 383 23.52 36.90 3.24
C GLN A 383 22.88 37.69 4.39
N ARG A 384 23.51 37.64 5.58
CA ARG A 384 23.07 38.41 6.76
C ARG A 384 23.21 39.91 6.53
N ALA A 385 24.34 40.36 5.99
CA ALA A 385 24.59 41.77 5.69
C ALA A 385 23.63 42.31 4.62
N ALA A 386 23.21 41.47 3.68
CA ALA A 386 22.21 41.80 2.66
C ALA A 386 20.75 41.80 3.19
N GLY A 387 20.54 41.53 4.49
CA GLY A 387 19.21 41.57 5.12
C GLY A 387 18.32 40.37 4.78
N HIS A 388 18.88 39.30 4.22
CA HIS A 388 18.14 38.07 3.96
C HIS A 388 17.83 37.33 5.27
N GLN A 389 16.79 36.50 5.26
CA GLN A 389 16.46 35.64 6.41
C GLN A 389 16.98 34.21 6.25
N ARG A 390 17.23 33.78 5.00
CA ARG A 390 17.61 32.41 4.65
C ARG A 390 19.02 32.34 4.11
N VAL A 391 19.65 31.17 4.25
CA VAL A 391 20.95 30.88 3.61
C VAL A 391 20.82 30.93 2.09
N PHE A 392 19.68 30.47 1.55
CA PHE A 392 19.34 30.49 0.14
C PHE A 392 18.03 31.27 -0.11
N PRO A 393 18.07 32.61 -0.10
CA PRO A 393 16.88 33.45 -0.24
C PRO A 393 16.20 33.34 -1.62
N GLU A 394 16.93 32.87 -2.64
CA GLU A 394 16.42 32.69 -4.00
C GLU A 394 15.51 31.46 -4.18
N LEU A 395 15.46 30.57 -3.18
CA LEU A 395 14.64 29.36 -3.24
C LEU A 395 13.19 29.65 -2.85
N THR A 396 12.26 29.15 -3.68
CA THR A 396 10.82 29.26 -3.42
C THR A 396 10.27 27.97 -2.80
N CYS A 397 9.42 28.11 -1.78
CA CYS A 397 8.79 26.95 -1.12
C CYS A 397 7.68 26.35 -1.98
N HIS A 398 7.81 25.09 -2.37
CA HIS A 398 6.75 24.34 -3.04
C HIS A 398 5.81 23.66 -2.04
N LYS A 399 4.49 23.82 -2.21
CA LYS A 399 3.44 23.29 -1.30
C LYS A 399 3.64 21.82 -0.87
N LYS A 400 4.07 20.94 -1.78
CA LYS A 400 4.26 19.49 -1.51
C LYS A 400 5.71 19.06 -1.29
N HIS A 401 6.69 19.89 -1.65
CA HIS A 401 8.09 19.47 -1.78
C HIS A 401 9.07 20.39 -1.06
N GLY A 402 8.57 21.43 -0.38
CA GLY A 402 9.39 22.42 0.31
C GLY A 402 10.30 23.18 -0.66
N TYR A 403 11.42 23.66 -0.13
CA TYR A 403 12.44 24.40 -0.87
C TYR A 403 13.31 23.51 -1.76
N GLY A 404 13.25 22.18 -1.59
CA GLY A 404 14.04 21.22 -2.37
C GLY A 404 13.55 20.97 -3.80
N ALA A 405 12.38 21.46 -4.19
CA ALA A 405 11.76 21.13 -5.49
C ALA A 405 12.58 21.58 -6.71
N ALA A 406 12.97 22.86 -6.75
CA ALA A 406 13.75 23.41 -7.86
C ALA A 406 15.21 22.89 -7.85
N PRO A 407 15.92 22.84 -6.69
CA PRO A 407 17.25 22.24 -6.61
C PRO A 407 17.28 20.76 -7.03
N SER A 408 16.27 19.97 -6.67
CA SER A 408 16.19 18.56 -7.07
C SER A 408 16.13 18.42 -8.60
N LYS A 409 15.26 19.19 -9.26
CA LYS A 409 15.15 19.19 -10.73
C LYS A 409 16.44 19.67 -11.40
N TRP A 410 17.10 20.68 -10.83
CA TRP A 410 18.38 21.16 -11.33
C TRP A 410 19.46 20.08 -11.23
N PHE A 411 19.59 19.41 -10.08
CA PHE A 411 20.60 18.37 -9.88
C PHE A 411 20.37 17.16 -10.79
N THR A 412 19.12 16.82 -11.10
CA THR A 412 18.79 15.81 -12.13
C THR A 412 19.39 16.16 -13.49
N ARG A 413 19.27 17.43 -13.93
CA ARG A 413 19.85 17.86 -15.22
C ARG A 413 21.37 17.82 -15.22
N VAL A 414 22.01 18.23 -14.12
CA VAL A 414 23.47 18.13 -13.97
C VAL A 414 23.92 16.68 -14.10
N ARG A 415 23.22 15.75 -13.44
CA ARG A 415 23.52 14.32 -13.57
C ARG A 415 23.36 13.79 -14.99
N GLU A 416 22.31 14.18 -15.68
CA GLU A 416 22.06 13.79 -17.07
C GLU A 416 23.19 14.29 -18.00
N GLN A 417 23.64 15.53 -17.81
CA GLN A 417 24.78 16.11 -18.55
C GLN A 417 26.08 15.35 -18.29
N LEU A 418 26.28 14.88 -17.05
CA LEU A 418 27.46 14.11 -16.65
C LEU A 418 27.44 12.63 -17.07
N GLY A 419 26.36 12.19 -17.72
CA GLY A 419 26.20 10.81 -18.17
C GLY A 419 25.87 9.83 -17.06
N PHE A 420 25.43 10.29 -15.88
CA PHE A 420 24.92 9.41 -14.83
C PHE A 420 23.50 8.91 -15.19
N LYS A 421 23.41 8.05 -16.22
CA LYS A 421 22.15 7.55 -16.80
C LYS A 421 21.40 6.61 -15.85
N ASP A 422 20.09 6.50 -16.07
CA ASP A 422 19.22 5.55 -15.38
C ASP A 422 19.65 4.10 -15.70
N GLY A 423 20.11 3.37 -14.67
CA GLY A 423 20.50 1.95 -14.77
C GLY A 423 21.87 1.63 -14.16
N GLU A 424 22.84 2.53 -14.29
CA GLU A 424 24.17 2.41 -13.67
C GLU A 424 24.20 3.07 -12.28
N GLY A 425 23.43 2.50 -11.35
CA GLY A 425 23.26 3.03 -10.00
C GLY A 425 22.62 4.42 -10.02
N GLN A 426 21.31 4.51 -9.80
CA GLN A 426 20.54 5.77 -9.82
C GLN A 426 21.05 6.78 -8.78
N LYS A 427 22.16 7.46 -9.08
CA LYS A 427 22.72 8.47 -8.18
C LYS A 427 21.71 9.61 -8.09
N ASP A 428 21.58 10.29 -6.99
CA ASP A 428 20.75 11.48 -6.87
C ASP A 428 21.37 12.36 -5.79
N PHE A 429 20.67 13.39 -5.35
CA PHE A 429 21.23 14.20 -4.26
C PHE A 429 21.38 13.38 -2.96
N HIS A 430 20.53 12.37 -2.75
CA HIS A 430 20.62 11.48 -1.59
C HIS A 430 21.85 10.57 -1.65
N SER A 431 22.42 10.35 -2.83
CA SER A 431 23.69 9.63 -2.98
C SER A 431 24.84 10.23 -2.19
N PHE A 432 24.90 11.56 -2.00
CA PHE A 432 25.91 12.16 -1.12
C PHE A 432 25.86 11.59 0.30
N ARG A 433 24.65 11.44 0.84
CA ARG A 433 24.44 10.83 2.16
C ARG A 433 24.89 9.38 2.18
N HIS A 434 24.62 8.61 1.13
CA HIS A 434 25.09 7.24 1.02
C HIS A 434 26.61 7.17 0.91
N THR A 435 27.23 8.07 0.15
CA THR A 435 28.68 8.22 0.05
C THR A 435 29.31 8.48 1.40
N ILE A 436 28.82 9.44 2.19
CA ILE A 436 29.36 9.70 3.53
C ILE A 436 29.16 8.51 4.46
N ALA A 437 27.97 7.89 4.44
CA ALA A 437 27.67 6.74 5.29
C ALA A 437 28.63 5.57 4.99
N ASP A 438 28.89 5.30 3.71
CA ASP A 438 29.82 4.26 3.30
C ASP A 438 31.27 4.65 3.63
N HIS A 439 31.69 5.87 3.30
CA HIS A 439 33.04 6.38 3.57
C HIS A 439 33.42 6.29 5.05
N LEU A 440 32.56 6.80 5.94
CA LEU A 440 32.79 6.75 7.38
C LEU A 440 32.76 5.31 7.92
N LYS A 441 31.94 4.44 7.32
CA LYS A 441 31.94 3.01 7.64
C LYS A 441 33.26 2.34 7.25
N GLN A 442 33.80 2.62 6.06
CA GLN A 442 35.10 2.10 5.62
C GLN A 442 36.25 2.60 6.51
N LYS A 443 36.10 3.79 7.11
CA LYS A 443 37.02 4.31 8.13
C LYS A 443 36.84 3.70 9.53
N GLY A 444 35.94 2.72 9.70
CA GLY A 444 35.74 2.02 10.96
C GLY A 444 35.03 2.83 12.06
N LEU A 445 34.38 3.94 11.72
CA LEU A 445 33.65 4.75 12.69
C LEU A 445 32.38 4.03 13.18
N SER A 446 32.04 4.26 14.45
CA SER A 446 30.87 3.65 15.09
C SER A 446 29.57 4.01 14.37
N GLU A 447 28.72 3.00 14.12
CA GLU A 447 27.38 3.18 13.54
C GLU A 447 26.53 4.18 14.35
N ALA A 448 26.71 4.23 15.67
CA ALA A 448 26.00 5.17 16.52
C ALA A 448 26.37 6.63 16.19
N LEU A 449 27.66 6.91 15.98
CA LEU A 449 28.17 8.24 15.63
C LEU A 449 27.77 8.64 14.21
N VAL A 450 27.93 7.73 13.24
CA VAL A 450 27.51 7.95 11.85
C VAL A 450 26.00 8.16 11.77
N GLY A 451 25.22 7.37 12.52
CA GLY A 451 23.78 7.54 12.61
C GLY A 451 23.37 8.85 13.28
N GLY A 452 24.09 9.30 14.32
CA GLY A 452 23.91 10.61 14.95
C GLY A 452 24.14 11.76 13.96
N LEU A 453 25.27 11.74 13.23
CA LEU A 453 25.59 12.72 12.19
C LEU A 453 24.52 12.76 11.09
N LEU A 454 24.03 11.60 10.67
CA LEU A 454 23.06 11.50 9.59
C LEU A 454 21.62 11.74 10.08
N GLY A 455 21.30 11.66 11.36
CA GLY A 455 19.92 11.73 11.87
C GLY A 455 19.13 10.44 11.62
N HIS A 456 19.80 9.30 11.79
CA HIS A 456 19.15 7.99 11.90
C HIS A 456 18.80 7.72 13.37
N GLN A 457 17.68 7.03 13.62
CA GLN A 457 17.47 6.44 14.94
C GLN A 457 18.55 5.38 15.17
N THR A 458 19.40 5.59 16.18
CA THR A 458 20.44 4.67 16.62
C THR A 458 20.09 4.07 17.97
N GLY A 459 20.47 2.80 18.18
CA GLY A 459 20.35 2.09 19.45
C GLY A 459 19.09 1.26 19.66
N GLY A 460 19.13 0.37 20.66
CA GLY A 460 17.95 -0.29 21.22
C GLY A 460 17.12 0.68 22.09
N ILE A 461 15.94 0.23 22.52
CA ILE A 461 14.91 1.02 23.24
C ILE A 461 15.51 1.94 24.34
N THR A 462 16.55 1.47 25.05
CA THR A 462 17.21 2.19 26.15
C THR A 462 17.91 3.48 25.70
N PHE A 463 18.73 3.45 24.65
CA PHE A 463 19.44 4.65 24.17
C PHE A 463 18.50 5.59 23.41
N SER A 464 17.48 5.07 22.73
CA SER A 464 16.49 5.89 22.04
C SER A 464 15.52 6.62 23.00
N ARG A 465 15.37 6.14 24.24
CA ARG A 465 14.46 6.72 25.26
C ARG A 465 15.18 7.64 26.25
N TYR A 466 16.49 7.47 26.47
CA TYR A 466 17.26 8.22 27.47
C TYR A 466 18.51 8.93 26.91
N GLY A 467 18.96 8.61 25.69
CA GLY A 467 20.09 9.27 25.05
C GLY A 467 19.69 10.63 24.49
N LYS A 468 20.32 11.70 24.96
CA LYS A 468 20.27 13.01 24.31
C LYS A 468 21.12 12.98 23.04
N ASP A 469 20.87 13.91 22.12
CA ASP A 469 21.65 14.06 20.90
C ASP A 469 23.15 14.18 21.19
N PHE A 470 23.98 13.69 20.26
CA PHE A 470 25.42 13.86 20.35
C PHE A 470 25.79 15.35 20.35
N ARG A 471 26.70 15.72 21.24
CA ARG A 471 27.25 17.07 21.29
C ARG A 471 28.07 17.36 20.02
N PRO A 472 28.08 18.59 19.51
CA PRO A 472 28.89 18.97 18.35
C PRO A 472 30.37 18.59 18.46
N GLU A 473 30.97 18.75 19.64
CA GLU A 473 32.37 18.42 19.89
C GLU A 473 32.67 16.92 19.68
N VAL A 474 31.68 16.05 19.90
CA VAL A 474 31.79 14.60 19.67
C VAL A 474 31.65 14.25 18.19
N LEU A 475 30.80 14.99 17.46
CA LEU A 475 30.57 14.78 16.03
C LEU A 475 31.63 15.45 15.15
N SER A 476 32.33 16.48 15.65
CA SER A 476 33.31 17.23 14.85
C SER A 476 34.41 16.33 14.27
N PRO A 477 35.06 15.43 15.04
CA PRO A 477 36.05 14.51 14.48
C PRO A 477 35.46 13.53 13.45
N VAL A 478 34.17 13.20 13.56
CA VAL A 478 33.47 12.31 12.62
C VAL A 478 33.24 13.03 11.29
N VAL A 479 32.86 14.31 11.33
CA VAL A 479 32.71 15.14 10.13
C VAL A 479 34.06 15.35 9.45
N GLU A 480 35.10 15.70 10.21
CA GLU A 480 36.46 15.90 9.67
C GLU A 480 37.10 14.62 9.11
N ALA A 481 36.55 13.43 9.43
CA ALA A 481 36.97 12.19 8.79
C ALA A 481 36.52 12.08 7.32
N VAL A 482 35.69 12.99 6.81
CA VAL A 482 35.29 13.07 5.39
C VAL A 482 36.38 13.79 4.58
N ASP A 483 37.45 13.07 4.24
CA ASP A 483 38.66 13.59 3.58
C ASP A 483 38.59 13.66 2.04
N PHE A 484 37.41 13.92 1.48
CA PHE A 484 37.32 14.21 0.04
C PHE A 484 37.99 15.55 -0.29
N ASP A 485 38.74 15.60 -1.40
CA ASP A 485 39.47 16.81 -1.83
C ASP A 485 38.66 17.68 -2.81
N ALA A 486 37.44 18.06 -2.39
CA ALA A 486 36.59 18.91 -3.24
C ALA A 486 37.23 20.27 -3.54
N VAL A 487 38.11 20.77 -2.66
CA VAL A 487 38.87 22.02 -2.89
C VAL A 487 39.81 21.85 -4.08
N GLY A 488 40.58 20.76 -4.12
CA GLY A 488 41.46 20.45 -5.24
C GLY A 488 40.73 20.21 -6.55
N TRP A 489 39.52 19.63 -6.53
CA TRP A 489 38.73 19.38 -7.75
C TRP A 489 38.09 20.65 -8.34
N LEU A 490 37.89 21.68 -7.52
CA LEU A 490 37.35 22.97 -7.94
C LEU A 490 38.42 23.94 -8.48
N GLN A 491 39.71 23.65 -8.23
CA GLN A 491 40.87 24.38 -8.74
C GLN A 491 41.32 23.82 -10.10
#